data_AF-A0ABD0XKC5-F1
#
_entry.id   AF-A0ABD0XKC5-F1
#
_cell.length_a   1.000
_cell.length_b   1.000
_cell.length_c   1.000
_cell.angle_alpha   90.00
_cell.angle_beta   90.00
_cell.angle_gamma   90.00
#
_symmetry.space_group_name_H-M   'P 1'
#
loop_
_entity.id
_entity.type
_entity.pdbx_description
1 polymer ?
#
loop_
_entity_poly.entity_id
_entity_poly.type
_entity_poly.pdbx_seq_one_letter_code
_entity_poly.pdbx_strand_id
1 'polypeptide(L)'
;MRRFPVIFPSPIAMGATIKRSDVTGEIFVARVIHGGLADRSGLLHAGDRIIEVNSYPVEGLEPEQVIEILAQSHGTLMFKVVPITDRPVHNHTMLYVRAMADYSPQQDTAIPCAEAGMAFRKGDVLEIVDQSDALWWQAKELPSTSTCAGLIPSTNTLRRKQREFWWSQTYQHPTCIKT
;
A
#
# COMPACT_ATOMS: atom_id res chain seq x y z
N MET A 1 -23.19 9.74 -6.44
CA MET A 1 -22.51 8.54 -6.98
C MET A 1 -21.80 8.95 -8.27
N ARG A 2 -20.59 8.43 -8.53
CA ARG A 2 -19.80 8.75 -9.73
C ARG A 2 -19.54 7.48 -10.53
N ARG A 3 -19.64 7.54 -11.86
CA ARG A 3 -19.27 6.46 -12.79
C ARG A 3 -18.21 6.99 -13.74
N PHE A 4 -17.07 6.30 -13.83
CA PHE A 4 -15.97 6.78 -14.65
C PHE A 4 -15.12 5.64 -15.24
N PRO A 5 -14.57 5.83 -16.45
CA PRO A 5 -13.57 4.95 -17.00
C PRO A 5 -12.20 5.24 -16.40
N VAL A 6 -11.42 4.20 -16.17
CA VAL A 6 -9.96 4.29 -16.07
C VAL A 6 -9.40 3.31 -17.10
N ILE A 7 -8.45 3.77 -17.93
CA ILE A 7 -7.87 2.96 -19.00
C ILE A 7 -6.65 2.24 -18.43
N PHE A 8 -6.61 0.91 -18.55
CA PHE A 8 -5.53 0.08 -18.00
C PHE A 8 -4.84 -0.73 -19.11
N PRO A 9 -3.50 -0.72 -19.16
CA PRO A 9 -2.74 -1.63 -20.01
C PRO A 9 -2.70 -3.06 -19.43
N SER A 10 -2.89 -3.23 -18.10
CA SER A 10 -3.04 -4.52 -17.45
C SER A 10 -3.79 -4.42 -16.09
N PRO A 11 -4.53 -5.46 -15.65
CA PRO A 11 -5.33 -5.43 -14.42
C PRO A 11 -4.55 -5.34 -13.11
N ILE A 12 -3.33 -5.88 -13.11
CA ILE A 12 -2.54 -6.13 -11.90
C ILE A 12 -1.93 -4.83 -11.34
N ALA A 13 -1.86 -3.77 -12.14
CA ALA A 13 -1.15 -2.53 -11.81
C ALA A 13 -2.08 -1.31 -11.68
N MET A 14 -3.29 -1.46 -11.12
CA MET A 14 -4.19 -0.31 -10.92
C MET A 14 -3.57 0.79 -10.04
N GLY A 15 -2.62 0.43 -9.18
CA GLY A 15 -2.04 1.37 -8.21
C GLY A 15 -3.06 1.76 -7.15
N ALA A 16 -3.89 0.81 -6.71
CA ALA A 16 -4.80 0.98 -5.58
C ALA A 16 -5.02 -0.37 -4.90
N THR A 17 -5.30 -0.34 -3.61
CA THR A 17 -5.71 -1.54 -2.85
C THR A 17 -7.15 -1.36 -2.36
N ILE A 18 -7.86 -2.47 -2.21
CA ILE A 18 -9.24 -2.50 -1.69
C ILE A 18 -9.29 -3.20 -0.34
N LYS A 19 -10.34 -2.94 0.42
CA LYS A 19 -10.67 -3.65 1.66
C LYS A 19 -12.17 -3.88 1.75
N ARG A 20 -12.54 -4.92 2.48
CA ARG A 20 -13.93 -5.18 2.88
C ARG A 20 -14.16 -4.68 4.30
N SER A 21 -15.33 -4.11 4.57
CA SER A 21 -15.76 -3.77 5.92
C SER A 21 -16.30 -5.01 6.62
N ASP A 22 -15.75 -5.35 7.78
CA ASP A 22 -16.22 -6.50 8.58
C ASP A 22 -17.65 -6.31 9.12
N VAL A 23 -18.10 -5.05 9.25
CA VAL A 23 -19.43 -4.71 9.80
C VAL A 23 -20.50 -4.72 8.73
N THR A 24 -20.23 -4.12 7.57
CA THR A 24 -21.23 -3.89 6.52
C THR A 24 -21.07 -4.83 5.32
N GLY A 25 -19.92 -5.48 5.18
CA GLY A 25 -19.55 -6.27 4.00
C GLY A 25 -19.25 -5.42 2.76
N GLU A 26 -19.27 -4.09 2.86
CA GLU A 26 -19.04 -3.17 1.74
C GLU A 26 -17.55 -3.11 1.33
N ILE A 27 -17.29 -2.90 0.04
CA ILE A 27 -15.95 -2.78 -0.52
C ILE A 27 -15.54 -1.30 -0.63
N PHE A 28 -14.34 -0.99 -0.13
CA PHE A 28 -13.77 0.35 -0.15
C PHE A 28 -12.39 0.33 -0.77
N VAL A 29 -12.00 1.45 -1.38
CA VAL A 29 -10.61 1.73 -1.70
C VAL A 29 -9.86 1.94 -0.38
N ALA A 30 -8.93 1.06 -0.07
CA ALA A 30 -8.10 1.16 1.11
C ALA A 30 -6.98 2.18 0.92
N ARG A 31 -6.33 2.16 -0.24
CA ARG A 31 -5.20 3.04 -0.56
C ARG A 31 -5.12 3.29 -2.07
N VAL A 32 -4.59 4.45 -2.44
CA VAL A 32 -4.17 4.77 -3.80
C VAL A 32 -2.66 4.95 -3.79
N ILE A 33 -1.96 4.24 -4.67
CA ILE A 33 -0.49 4.25 -4.80
C ILE A 33 -0.08 5.45 -5.64
N HIS A 34 0.76 6.30 -5.06
CA HIS A 34 1.22 7.53 -5.69
C HIS A 34 1.99 7.25 -6.96
N GLY A 35 1.75 8.06 -7.98
CA GLY A 35 2.28 7.87 -9.32
C GLY A 35 1.69 6.68 -10.05
N GLY A 36 0.74 5.92 -9.49
CA GLY A 36 0.01 4.84 -10.14
C GLY A 36 -1.10 5.30 -11.08
N LEU A 37 -1.75 4.36 -11.77
CA LEU A 37 -2.83 4.70 -12.71
C LEU A 37 -4.03 5.34 -12.00
N ALA A 38 -4.46 4.79 -10.87
CA ALA A 38 -5.53 5.36 -10.06
C ALA A 38 -5.21 6.79 -9.59
N ASP A 39 -4.00 7.02 -9.07
CA ASP A 39 -3.52 8.33 -8.62
C ASP A 39 -3.51 9.35 -9.76
N ARG A 40 -2.88 9.01 -10.89
CA ARG A 40 -2.79 9.90 -12.06
C ARG A 40 -4.15 10.20 -12.69
N SER A 41 -5.13 9.33 -12.53
CA SER A 41 -6.50 9.63 -12.98
C SER A 41 -7.16 10.73 -12.15
N GLY A 42 -6.82 10.83 -10.86
CA GLY A 42 -7.47 11.74 -9.91
C GLY A 42 -8.96 11.41 -9.66
N LEU A 43 -9.44 10.24 -10.09
CA LEU A 43 -10.86 9.88 -10.02
C LEU A 43 -11.18 8.98 -8.82
N LEU A 44 -10.19 8.22 -8.36
CA LEU A 44 -10.31 7.26 -7.26
C LEU A 44 -9.49 7.72 -6.06
N HIS A 45 -10.06 7.62 -4.87
CA HIS A 45 -9.41 8.03 -3.62
C HIS A 45 -9.59 6.98 -2.53
N ALA A 46 -8.67 6.93 -1.59
CA ALA A 46 -8.84 6.14 -0.38
C ALA A 46 -10.13 6.57 0.34
N GLY A 47 -10.92 5.58 0.77
CA GLY A 47 -12.23 5.78 1.40
C GLY A 47 -13.42 5.78 0.42
N ASP A 48 -13.20 5.84 -0.90
CA ASP A 48 -14.30 5.71 -1.86
C ASP A 48 -14.92 4.30 -1.75
N ARG A 49 -16.25 4.23 -1.67
CA ARG A 49 -17.00 2.96 -1.65
C ARG A 49 -17.26 2.47 -3.06
N ILE A 50 -16.80 1.27 -3.38
CA ILE A 50 -16.99 0.65 -4.70
C ILE A 50 -18.34 -0.05 -4.72
N ILE A 51 -19.13 0.21 -5.76
CA ILE A 51 -20.48 -0.35 -5.93
C ILE A 51 -20.52 -1.30 -7.12
N GLU A 52 -19.86 -0.92 -8.21
CA GLU A 52 -19.74 -1.77 -9.40
C GLU A 52 -18.34 -1.67 -10.01
N VAL A 53 -17.89 -2.79 -10.59
CA VAL A 53 -16.72 -2.89 -11.48
C VAL A 53 -17.19 -3.48 -12.79
N ASN A 54 -16.99 -2.78 -13.91
CA ASN A 54 -17.42 -3.22 -15.24
C ASN A 54 -18.89 -3.64 -15.35
N SER A 55 -19.76 -2.97 -14.59
CA SER A 55 -21.20 -3.24 -14.47
C SER A 55 -21.55 -4.49 -13.64
N TYR A 56 -20.57 -5.17 -13.04
CA TYR A 56 -20.81 -6.19 -12.03
C TYR A 56 -20.90 -5.55 -10.65
N PRO A 57 -22.00 -5.74 -9.91
CA PRO A 57 -22.10 -5.28 -8.54
C PRO A 57 -21.09 -6.01 -7.65
N VAL A 58 -20.48 -5.29 -6.71
CA VAL A 58 -19.49 -5.86 -5.77
C VAL A 58 -20.04 -6.09 -4.36
N GLU A 59 -21.33 -5.84 -4.16
CA GLU A 59 -22.00 -6.07 -2.88
C GLU A 59 -21.95 -7.55 -2.49
N GLY A 60 -21.52 -7.82 -1.26
CA GLY A 60 -21.41 -9.18 -0.74
C GLY A 60 -20.22 -9.99 -1.26
N LEU A 61 -19.41 -9.44 -2.18
CA LEU A 61 -18.20 -10.10 -2.67
C LEU A 61 -17.05 -9.97 -1.68
N GLU A 62 -16.17 -10.97 -1.68
CA GLU A 62 -14.86 -10.87 -1.04
C GLU A 62 -13.86 -10.13 -1.94
N PRO A 63 -12.84 -9.47 -1.36
CA PRO A 63 -11.83 -8.74 -2.13
C PRO A 63 -11.19 -9.56 -3.25
N GLU A 64 -10.92 -10.84 -3.02
CA GLU A 64 -10.33 -11.76 -3.99
C GLU A 64 -11.23 -11.91 -5.23
N GLN A 65 -12.55 -12.00 -5.05
CA GLN A 65 -13.51 -12.10 -6.15
C GLN A 65 -13.56 -10.79 -6.96
N VAL A 66 -13.45 -9.64 -6.29
CA VAL A 66 -13.35 -8.34 -6.98
C VAL A 66 -12.05 -8.26 -7.78
N ILE A 67 -10.94 -8.76 -7.25
CA ILE A 67 -9.65 -8.85 -7.94
C ILE A 67 -9.76 -9.74 -9.18
N GLU A 68 -10.48 -10.86 -9.12
CA GLU A 68 -10.72 -11.72 -10.28
C GLU A 68 -11.51 -11.00 -11.38
N ILE A 69 -12.57 -10.26 -11.04
CA ILE A 69 -13.33 -9.45 -12.00
C ILE A 69 -12.41 -8.42 -12.68
N LEU A 70 -11.56 -7.75 -11.89
CA LEU A 70 -10.56 -6.82 -12.41
C LEU A 70 -9.58 -7.53 -13.34
N ALA A 71 -9.06 -8.69 -12.94
CA ALA A 71 -8.08 -9.49 -13.67
C ALA A 71 -8.59 -10.02 -15.03
N GLN A 72 -9.87 -10.36 -15.11
CA GLN A 72 -10.50 -10.84 -16.35
C GLN A 72 -10.84 -9.72 -17.33
N SER A 73 -10.70 -8.47 -16.89
CA SER A 73 -11.12 -7.32 -17.68
C SER A 73 -9.97 -6.78 -18.52
N HIS A 74 -10.23 -6.54 -19.80
CA HIS A 74 -9.24 -6.02 -20.74
C HIS A 74 -9.58 -4.57 -21.14
N GLY A 75 -8.58 -3.68 -21.13
CA GLY A 75 -8.73 -2.30 -21.58
C GLY A 75 -9.29 -1.36 -20.50
N THR A 76 -10.52 -0.90 -20.65
CA THR A 76 -11.10 0.13 -19.77
C THR A 76 -11.86 -0.50 -18.62
N LEU A 77 -11.48 -0.21 -17.37
CA LEU A 77 -12.32 -0.56 -16.21
C LEU A 77 -13.24 0.60 -15.87
N MET A 78 -14.52 0.27 -15.72
CA MET A 78 -15.56 1.20 -15.31
C MET A 78 -15.86 1.00 -13.84
N PHE A 79 -15.57 2.02 -13.03
CA PHE A 79 -15.93 2.03 -11.62
C PHE A 79 -17.22 2.83 -11.41
N LYS A 80 -18.09 2.31 -10.56
CA LYS A 80 -19.20 3.07 -9.97
C LYS A 80 -18.94 3.18 -8.48
N VAL A 81 -18.78 4.40 -7.97
CA VAL A 81 -18.39 4.64 -6.57
C VAL A 81 -19.30 5.64 -5.87
N VAL A 82 -19.39 5.49 -4.55
CA VAL A 82 -19.85 6.56 -3.65
C VAL A 82 -18.60 7.20 -3.04
N PRO A 83 -18.31 8.47 -3.36
CA PRO A 83 -17.11 9.12 -2.86
C PRO A 83 -17.21 9.38 -1.36
N ILE A 84 -16.07 9.36 -0.67
CA ILE A 84 -16.02 9.80 0.73
C ILE A 84 -16.34 11.30 0.83
N THR A 85 -17.19 11.67 1.79
CA THR A 85 -17.68 13.04 1.99
C THR A 85 -16.64 13.93 2.67
N ASP A 86 -15.85 13.38 3.58
CA ASP A 86 -14.83 14.13 4.31
C ASP A 86 -13.44 13.66 3.87
N ARG A 87 -12.77 14.52 3.10
CA ARG A 87 -11.46 14.22 2.53
C ARG A 87 -10.42 14.87 3.41
N PRO A 88 -9.56 14.09 4.10
CA PRO A 88 -8.42 14.68 4.78
C PRO A 88 -7.51 15.35 3.74
N VAL A 89 -7.36 16.67 3.87
CA VAL A 89 -6.41 17.44 3.06
C VAL A 89 -5.01 17.10 3.54
N HIS A 90 -4.23 16.46 2.68
CA HIS A 90 -2.84 16.12 3.00
C HIS A 90 -1.92 17.19 2.42
N ASN A 91 -1.16 17.84 3.30
CA ASN A 91 -0.09 18.73 2.87
C ASN A 91 1.12 17.87 2.50
N HIS A 92 1.43 17.81 1.21
CA HIS A 92 2.64 17.13 0.73
C HIS A 92 3.86 17.92 1.19
N THR A 93 4.64 17.34 2.10
CA THR A 93 5.97 17.84 2.46
C THR A 93 6.99 16.87 1.89
N MET A 94 7.85 17.34 0.98
CA MET A 94 8.92 16.53 0.44
C MET A 94 9.90 16.17 1.55
N LEU A 95 10.03 14.88 1.85
CA LEU A 95 10.91 14.35 2.89
C LEU A 95 11.80 13.26 2.30
N TYR A 96 13.10 13.37 2.52
CA TYR A 96 14.07 12.33 2.17
C TYR A 96 14.60 11.67 3.44
N VAL A 97 14.66 10.35 3.45
CA VAL A 97 15.19 9.57 4.57
C VAL A 97 16.29 8.64 4.08
N ARG A 98 17.17 8.24 4.99
CA ARG A 98 18.15 7.20 4.74
C ARG A 98 17.78 5.94 5.51
N ALA A 99 17.71 4.81 4.80
CA ALA A 99 17.41 3.52 5.41
C ALA A 99 18.53 3.10 6.37
N MET A 100 18.15 2.71 7.59
CA MET A 100 19.09 2.28 8.63
C MET A 100 19.11 0.75 8.83
N ALA A 101 18.26 0.03 8.10
CA ALA A 101 18.14 -1.42 8.10
C ALA A 101 17.67 -1.88 6.71
N ASP A 102 17.77 -3.18 6.45
CA ASP A 102 17.23 -3.82 5.25
C ASP A 102 15.74 -4.13 5.45
N TYR A 103 14.99 -4.14 4.36
CA TYR A 103 13.57 -4.50 4.35
C TYR A 103 13.21 -5.29 3.08
N SER A 104 12.52 -6.42 3.27
CA SER A 104 11.94 -7.22 2.19
C SER A 104 10.43 -7.37 2.42
N PRO A 105 9.58 -6.83 1.53
CA PRO A 105 8.12 -6.99 1.61
C PRO A 105 7.67 -8.44 1.60
N GLN A 106 8.42 -9.31 0.89
CA GLN A 106 8.09 -10.73 0.76
C GLN A 106 8.25 -11.50 2.08
N GLN A 107 9.04 -10.98 3.01
CA GLN A 107 9.25 -11.56 4.34
C GLN A 107 8.34 -10.94 5.41
N ASP A 108 7.56 -9.92 5.06
CA ASP A 108 6.73 -9.18 6.01
C ASP A 108 5.26 -9.62 5.92
N THR A 109 4.84 -10.52 6.80
CA THR A 109 3.45 -11.00 6.83
C THR A 109 2.43 -9.93 7.24
N ALA A 110 2.87 -8.78 7.77
CA ALA A 110 1.98 -7.69 8.16
C ALA A 110 1.72 -6.70 7.02
N ILE A 111 2.41 -6.81 5.88
CA ILE A 111 2.16 -5.94 4.73
C ILE A 111 0.80 -6.29 4.13
N PRO A 112 -0.06 -5.30 3.83
CA PRO A 112 -1.38 -5.59 3.25
C PRO A 112 -1.29 -6.21 1.85
N CYS A 113 -0.22 -5.92 1.11
CA CYS A 113 0.02 -6.47 -0.22
C CYS A 113 1.52 -6.44 -0.51
N ALA A 114 2.16 -7.61 -0.57
CA ALA A 114 3.60 -7.73 -0.78
C ALA A 114 4.03 -7.18 -2.15
N GLU A 115 3.20 -7.36 -3.18
CA GLU A 115 3.43 -6.86 -4.54
C GLU A 115 3.46 -5.33 -4.63
N ALA A 116 2.76 -4.63 -3.72
CA ALA A 116 2.80 -3.18 -3.61
C ALA A 116 3.98 -2.69 -2.75
N GLY A 117 4.74 -3.59 -2.12
CA GLY A 117 5.85 -3.26 -1.24
C GLY A 117 7.12 -2.86 -2.00
N MET A 118 7.86 -1.91 -1.43
CA MET A 118 9.19 -1.53 -1.92
C MET A 118 10.24 -2.11 -0.99
N ALA A 119 11.07 -3.02 -1.51
CA ALA A 119 12.26 -3.46 -0.81
C ALA A 119 13.31 -2.34 -0.78
N PHE A 120 14.13 -2.31 0.27
CA PHE A 120 15.28 -1.42 0.37
C PHE A 120 16.35 -2.03 1.26
N ARG A 121 17.57 -1.51 1.13
CA ARG A 121 18.74 -1.88 1.91
C ARG A 121 19.17 -0.74 2.81
N LYS A 122 19.89 -1.08 3.86
CA LYS A 122 20.57 -0.12 4.73
C LYS A 122 21.50 0.74 3.88
N GLY A 123 21.33 2.06 4.01
CA GLY A 123 22.12 3.05 3.30
C GLY A 123 21.38 3.73 2.16
N ASP A 124 20.32 3.10 1.61
CA ASP A 124 19.51 3.65 0.53
C ASP A 124 18.84 4.96 0.93
N VAL A 125 18.67 5.85 -0.03
CA VAL A 125 17.95 7.12 0.16
C VAL A 125 16.55 6.97 -0.42
N LEU A 126 15.55 7.21 0.42
CA LEU A 126 14.15 7.06 0.07
C LEU A 126 13.48 8.44 0.11
N GLU A 127 12.81 8.81 -0.97
CA GLU A 127 11.86 9.91 -1.02
C GLU A 127 10.53 9.44 -0.43
N ILE A 128 10.09 10.05 0.66
CA ILE A 128 8.80 9.78 1.28
C ILE A 128 7.74 10.64 0.60
N VAL A 129 6.75 9.97 0.03
CA VAL A 129 5.72 10.56 -0.82
C VAL A 129 4.40 10.72 -0.06
N ASP A 130 4.08 9.75 0.81
CA ASP A 130 2.88 9.79 1.63
C ASP A 130 3.11 9.11 2.99
N GLN A 131 2.67 9.76 4.06
CA GLN A 131 2.75 9.31 5.46
C GLN A 131 1.37 9.23 6.14
N SER A 132 0.29 9.33 5.37
CA SER A 132 -1.09 9.32 5.86
C SER A 132 -1.44 8.07 6.66
N ASP A 133 -0.87 6.93 6.27
CA ASP A 133 -1.02 5.66 6.97
C ASP A 133 0.04 5.52 8.07
N ALA A 134 -0.42 5.29 9.30
CA ALA A 134 0.44 5.19 10.49
C ALA A 134 1.38 3.97 10.47
N LEU A 135 1.07 2.93 9.69
CA LEU A 135 1.82 1.68 9.62
C LEU A 135 2.63 1.55 8.34
N TRP A 136 2.13 2.07 7.21
CA TRP A 136 2.64 1.81 5.87
C TRP A 136 2.77 3.09 5.03
N TRP A 137 3.97 3.65 4.95
CA TRP A 137 4.24 4.82 4.13
C TRP A 137 4.45 4.46 2.67
N GLN A 138 4.27 5.44 1.79
CA GLN A 138 4.65 5.32 0.38
C GLN A 138 5.96 6.05 0.14
N ALA A 139 6.89 5.38 -0.53
CA ALA A 139 8.20 5.93 -0.82
C ALA A 139 8.69 5.55 -2.22
N LYS A 140 9.72 6.27 -2.66
CA LYS A 140 10.50 5.97 -3.86
C LYS A 140 11.98 5.88 -3.50
N GLU A 141 12.63 4.79 -3.90
CA GLU A 141 14.08 4.67 -3.80
C GLU A 141 14.75 5.61 -4.81
N LEU A 142 15.78 6.35 -4.40
CA LEU A 142 16.52 7.26 -5.26
C LEU A 142 17.92 6.71 -5.60
N PRO A 143 18.35 6.82 -6.88
CA PRO A 143 17.57 7.29 -8.03
C PRO A 143 16.54 6.24 -8.50
N SER A 144 15.29 6.66 -8.75
CA SER A 144 14.23 5.75 -9.20
C SER A 144 14.04 5.80 -10.70
N THR A 145 13.86 4.64 -11.33
CA THR A 145 13.27 4.52 -12.67
C THR A 145 11.76 4.30 -12.64
N SER A 146 11.20 4.03 -11.46
CA SER A 146 9.77 3.80 -11.28
C SER A 146 8.99 5.10 -11.23
N THR A 147 7.83 5.11 -11.89
CA THR A 147 6.84 6.19 -11.74
C THR A 147 6.00 6.01 -10.48
N CYS A 148 5.71 4.77 -10.08
CA CYS A 148 4.98 4.44 -8.86
C CYS A 148 5.87 4.49 -7.61
N ALA A 149 5.29 4.94 -6.51
CA ALA A 149 5.78 4.64 -5.17
C ALA A 149 5.49 3.18 -4.79
N GLY A 150 6.14 2.71 -3.72
CA GLY A 150 5.83 1.43 -3.09
C GLY A 150 5.74 1.56 -1.58
N LEU A 151 5.15 0.56 -0.95
CA LEU A 151 4.90 0.54 0.48
C LEU A 151 6.15 0.20 1.26
N ILE A 152 6.45 1.01 2.27
CA ILE A 152 7.48 0.76 3.27
C ILE A 152 6.87 0.84 4.67
N PRO A 153 7.42 0.11 5.66
CA PRO A 153 6.95 0.23 7.03
C PRO A 153 7.24 1.64 7.58
N SER A 154 6.30 2.20 8.34
CA SER A 154 6.50 3.48 9.03
C SER A 154 7.61 3.37 10.08
N THR A 155 8.11 4.51 10.54
CA THR A 155 9.12 4.54 11.63
C THR A 155 8.64 3.86 12.90
N ASN A 156 7.34 3.89 13.19
CA ASN A 156 6.78 3.25 14.38
C ASN A 156 6.78 1.72 14.25
N THR A 157 6.40 1.21 13.08
CA THR A 157 6.45 -0.23 12.76
C THR A 157 7.88 -0.75 12.78
N LEU A 158 8.83 -0.03 12.16
CA LEU A 158 10.25 -0.40 12.15
C LEU A 158 10.85 -0.40 13.54
N ARG A 159 10.59 0.63 14.36
CA ARG A 159 11.10 0.68 15.75
C ARG A 159 10.54 -0.44 16.62
N ARG A 160 9.26 -0.82 16.42
CA ARG A 160 8.66 -1.95 17.13
C ARG A 160 9.35 -3.27 16.74
N LYS A 161 9.47 -3.55 15.44
CA LYS A 161 10.13 -4.76 14.94
C LYS A 161 11.60 -4.84 15.32
N GLN A 162 12.33 -3.72 15.26
CA GLN A 162 13.70 -3.67 15.77
C GLN A 162 13.72 -4.01 17.25
N ARG A 163 12.92 -3.34 18.10
CA ARG A 163 12.85 -3.68 19.53
C ARG A 163 12.51 -5.15 19.75
N GLU A 164 11.48 -5.69 19.12
CA GLU A 164 11.11 -7.12 19.20
C GLU A 164 12.28 -8.03 18.80
N PHE A 165 13.00 -7.70 17.73
CA PHE A 165 14.22 -8.41 17.33
C PHE A 165 15.32 -8.32 18.40
N TRP A 166 15.59 -7.12 18.95
CA TRP A 166 16.55 -6.91 20.04
C TRP A 166 16.16 -7.62 21.34
N TRP A 167 14.85 -7.81 21.61
CA TRP A 167 14.35 -8.56 22.77
C TRP A 167 14.26 -10.07 22.54
N SER A 168 14.26 -10.51 21.27
CA SER A 168 14.19 -11.93 20.90
C SER A 168 15.58 -12.60 20.85
N GLN A 169 16.66 -11.83 20.96
CA GLN A 169 17.98 -12.40 21.21
C GLN A 169 18.06 -12.85 22.66
N THR A 170 17.97 -14.16 22.89
CA THR A 170 18.45 -14.76 24.13
C THR A 170 19.89 -14.33 24.34
N TYR A 171 20.11 -13.57 25.41
CA TYR A 171 21.42 -13.17 25.90
C TYR A 171 22.31 -14.42 25.98
N GLN A 172 23.17 -14.66 25.00
CA GLN A 172 24.21 -15.67 25.11
C GLN A 172 25.30 -15.07 25.98
N HIS A 173 25.26 -15.43 27.27
CA HIS A 173 26.35 -15.12 28.20
C HIS A 173 27.67 -15.58 27.57
N PRO A 174 28.66 -14.69 27.36
CA PRO A 174 29.99 -15.15 27.00
C PRO A 174 30.53 -15.96 28.18
N THR A 175 30.72 -17.27 27.96
CA THR A 175 31.44 -18.13 28.89
C THR A 175 32.89 -17.65 28.97
N CYS A 176 33.19 -16.91 30.03
CA CYS A 176 34.56 -16.57 30.39
C CYS A 176 35.29 -17.87 30.72
N ILE A 177 36.18 -18.30 29.82
CA ILE A 177 37.16 -19.35 30.11
C ILE A 177 38.17 -18.73 31.08
N LYS A 178 38.02 -19.06 32.37
CA LYS A 178 39.07 -18.81 33.36
C LYS A 178 40.25 -19.75 33.06
N THR A 179 41.42 -19.14 33.08
CA THR A 179 42.74 -19.69 32.77
C THR A 179 43.18 -20.75 33.76
#